data_AF-A0A7D3Y5V9-F1
#
_entry.id   AF-A0A7D3Y5V9-F1
#
_cell.length_a   1.000
_cell.length_b   1.000
_cell.length_c   1.000
_cell.angle_alpha   90.00
_cell.angle_beta   90.00
_cell.angle_gamma   90.00
#
_symmetry.space_group_name_H-M   'P 1'
#
loop_
_entity.id
_entity.type
_entity.pdbx_description
1 polymer ?
#
loop_
_entity_poly.entity_id
_entity_poly.type
_entity_poly.pdbx_seq_one_letter_code
_entity_poly.pdbx_strand_id
1 'polypeptide(L)'
;MPEKAVTERCRRYMRNGEPTQLSERINDTDFSIITQYQLEYREFVQYNTLATNIGQAHRLNWIMQVSLLKTLANKHKSTTTKLAKQYVKTIITANGPKRVLQAK
;
A
#
# COMPACT_ATOMS: atom_id res chain seq x y z
N MET A 1 20.74 -4.57 3.03
CA MET A 1 20.05 -4.07 4.23
C MET A 1 19.17 -5.17 4.78
N PRO A 2 19.34 -5.61 6.05
CA PRO A 2 18.97 -6.97 6.37
C PRO A 2 17.54 -6.97 6.86
N GLU A 3 16.56 -7.30 6.01
CA GLU A 3 15.19 -7.79 6.29
C GLU A 3 14.34 -7.09 7.37
N LYS A 4 14.86 -6.92 8.57
CA LYS A 4 14.30 -6.23 9.73
C LYS A 4 13.69 -4.87 9.41
N ALA A 5 14.32 -4.03 8.57
CA ALA A 5 13.77 -2.71 8.24
C ALA A 5 12.46 -2.81 7.42
N VAL A 6 12.37 -3.79 6.51
CA VAL A 6 11.15 -4.06 5.73
C VAL A 6 10.10 -4.72 6.62
N THR A 7 10.50 -5.74 7.38
CA THR A 7 9.61 -6.44 8.32
C THR A 7 9.00 -5.49 9.34
N GLU A 8 9.79 -4.55 9.87
CA GLU A 8 9.31 -3.55 10.82
C GLU A 8 8.27 -2.62 10.20
N ARG A 9 8.51 -2.14 8.97
CA ARG A 9 7.52 -1.32 8.26
C ARG A 9 6.27 -2.12 7.88
N CYS A 10 6.40 -3.39 7.51
CA CYS A 10 5.28 -4.29 7.26
C CYS A 10 4.37 -4.44 8.49
N ARG A 11 4.93 -4.45 9.71
CA ARG A 11 4.15 -4.60 10.95
C ARG A 11 3.07 -3.54 11.10
N ARG A 12 3.33 -2.30 10.66
CA ARG A 12 2.32 -1.23 10.71
C ARG A 12 1.05 -1.59 9.92
N TYR A 13 1.23 -2.24 8.77
CA TYR A 13 0.13 -2.61 7.87
C TYR A 13 -0.41 -4.02 8.12
N MET A 14 0.09 -4.73 9.13
CA MET A 14 -0.23 -6.13 9.38
C MET A 14 -0.71 -6.35 10.81
N ARG A 15 -1.59 -7.32 11.00
CA ARG A 15 -1.98 -7.86 12.30
C ARG A 15 -2.08 -9.38 12.17
N ASN A 16 -1.49 -10.10 13.12
CA ASN A 16 -1.48 -11.58 13.12
C ASN A 16 -0.95 -12.22 11.82
N GLY A 17 0.04 -11.59 11.18
CA GLY A 17 0.63 -12.11 9.93
C GLY A 17 -0.16 -11.77 8.66
N GLU A 18 -1.27 -11.04 8.76
CA GLU A 18 -2.09 -10.64 7.62
C GLU A 18 -2.16 -9.12 7.45
N PRO A 19 -2.27 -8.59 6.21
CA PRO A 19 -2.51 -7.17 6.00
C PRO A 19 -3.82 -6.74 6.66
N THR A 20 -3.82 -5.63 7.41
CA THR A 20 -4.99 -5.11 8.12
C THR A 20 -5.29 -3.66 7.72
N GLN A 21 -6.51 -3.22 8.00
CA GLN A 21 -6.88 -1.80 7.90
C GLN A 21 -6.11 -0.95 8.93
N LEU A 22 -5.85 0.30 8.57
CA LEU A 22 -5.33 1.32 9.48
C LEU A 22 -6.49 2.19 9.98
N SER A 23 -7.01 1.85 11.15
CA SER A 23 -8.15 2.57 11.76
C SER A 23 -7.86 4.05 12.00
N GLU A 24 -6.59 4.40 12.24
CA GLU A 24 -6.12 5.79 12.42
C GLU A 24 -6.41 6.69 11.21
N ARG A 25 -6.58 6.12 10.01
CA ARG A 25 -6.79 6.88 8.76
C ARG A 25 -8.25 6.91 8.30
N ILE A 26 -9.18 6.27 9.02
CA ILE A 26 -10.58 6.16 8.56
C ILE A 26 -11.26 7.53 8.44
N ASN A 27 -10.86 8.49 9.28
CA ASN A 27 -11.44 9.84 9.31
C ASN A 27 -10.85 10.78 8.25
N ASP A 28 -9.72 10.41 7.63
CA ASP A 28 -9.09 11.21 6.57
C ASP A 28 -9.87 11.11 5.27
N THR A 29 -9.69 12.06 4.34
CA THR A 29 -10.28 11.99 3.00
C THR A 29 -9.69 10.83 2.20
N ASP A 30 -10.42 10.28 1.21
CA ASP A 30 -9.91 9.17 0.39
C ASP A 30 -8.60 9.52 -0.31
N PHE A 31 -8.50 10.77 -0.79
CA PHE A 31 -7.28 11.33 -1.37
C PHE A 31 -6.14 11.31 -0.35
N SER A 32 -6.35 11.88 0.84
CA SER A 32 -5.34 11.90 1.91
C SER A 32 -4.86 10.49 2.29
N ILE A 33 -5.79 9.54 2.44
CA ILE A 33 -5.46 8.14 2.75
C ILE A 33 -4.56 7.56 1.63
N ILE A 34 -4.99 7.67 0.36
CA ILE A 34 -4.23 7.13 -0.77
C ILE A 34 -2.84 7.80 -0.87
N THR A 35 -2.77 9.12 -0.75
CA THR A 35 -1.51 9.88 -0.83
C THR A 35 -0.54 9.48 0.28
N GLN A 36 -1.00 9.32 1.53
CA GLN A 36 -0.14 8.87 2.63
C GLN A 36 0.50 7.51 2.31
N TYR A 37 -0.31 6.52 1.90
CA TYR A 37 0.21 5.20 1.51
C TYR A 37 1.20 5.28 0.33
N GLN A 38 0.95 6.14 -0.67
CA GLN A 38 1.83 6.33 -1.81
C GLN A 38 3.18 6.96 -1.40
N LEU A 39 3.17 7.96 -0.52
CA LEU A 39 4.37 8.61 0.00
C LEU A 39 5.22 7.61 0.80
N GLU A 40 4.60 6.87 1.72
CA GLU A 40 5.25 5.84 2.52
C GLU A 40 5.88 4.74 1.65
N TYR A 41 5.20 4.35 0.57
CA TYR A 41 5.73 3.40 -0.41
C TYR A 41 6.91 3.99 -1.19
N ARG A 42 6.83 5.26 -1.64
CA ARG A 42 7.89 5.93 -2.39
C ARG A 42 9.16 6.05 -1.56
N GLU A 43 9.05 6.50 -0.32
CA GLU A 43 10.17 6.57 0.63
C GLU A 43 10.83 5.20 0.79
N PHE A 44 10.03 4.14 0.89
CA PHE A 44 10.54 2.79 1.01
C PHE A 44 11.30 2.35 -0.26
N VAL A 45 10.72 2.51 -1.44
CA VAL A 45 11.38 2.12 -2.70
C VAL A 45 12.67 2.91 -2.86
N GLN A 46 12.66 4.21 -2.55
CA GLN A 46 13.87 5.03 -2.64
C GLN A 46 14.98 4.55 -1.70
N TYR A 47 14.64 4.17 -0.46
CA TYR A 47 15.58 3.59 0.50
C TYR A 47 16.08 2.19 0.08
N ASN A 48 15.22 1.36 -0.52
CA ASN A 48 15.55 -0.03 -0.88
C ASN A 48 16.19 -0.19 -2.26
N THR A 49 16.00 0.75 -3.19
CA THR A 49 16.73 0.78 -4.46
C THR A 49 18.23 0.97 -4.23
N LEU A 50 18.61 1.71 -3.19
CA LEU A 50 20.01 1.78 -2.72
C LEU A 50 20.51 0.45 -2.13
N ALA A 51 19.60 -0.46 -1.81
CA ALA A 51 19.87 -1.70 -1.08
C ALA A 51 19.30 -2.95 -1.78
N THR A 52 19.31 -3.00 -3.11
CA THR A 52 19.23 -4.20 -3.96
C THR A 52 18.26 -5.33 -3.52
N ASN A 53 17.07 -5.02 -3.01
CA ASN A 53 16.15 -6.04 -2.51
C ASN A 53 14.74 -5.93 -3.11
N ILE A 54 14.65 -6.29 -4.39
CA ILE A 54 13.46 -6.14 -5.24
C ILE A 54 12.32 -7.06 -4.75
N GLY A 55 12.62 -8.30 -4.33
CA GLY A 55 11.61 -9.24 -3.84
C GLY A 55 10.89 -8.76 -2.57
N GLN A 56 11.64 -8.17 -1.63
CA GLN A 56 11.05 -7.59 -0.42
C GLN A 56 10.20 -6.35 -0.73
N ALA A 57 10.60 -5.56 -1.72
CA ALA A 57 9.80 -4.43 -2.19
C ALA A 57 8.47 -4.86 -2.82
N HIS A 58 8.44 -5.95 -3.59
CA HIS A 58 7.19 -6.50 -4.12
C HIS A 58 6.26 -6.98 -3.00
N ARG A 59 6.80 -7.68 -1.99
CA ARG A 59 6.02 -8.14 -0.84
C ARG A 59 5.40 -6.98 -0.07
N LEU A 60 6.18 -5.94 0.24
CA LEU A 60 5.66 -4.76 0.95
C LEU A 60 4.61 -4.03 0.10
N ASN A 61 4.85 -3.87 -1.21
CA ASN A 61 3.88 -3.24 -2.12
C ASN A 61 2.52 -3.94 -2.04
N TRP A 62 2.52 -5.29 -2.08
CA TRP A 62 1.30 -6.07 -1.97
C TRP A 62 0.61 -5.87 -0.61
N ILE A 63 1.37 -5.95 0.50
CA ILE A 63 0.83 -5.75 1.87
C ILE A 63 0.18 -4.36 2.00
N MET A 64 0.88 -3.30 1.57
CA MET A 64 0.38 -1.93 1.65
C MET A 64 -0.87 -1.71 0.80
N GLN A 65 -0.91 -2.28 -0.42
CA GLN A 65 -2.10 -2.19 -1.28
C GLN A 65 -3.32 -2.88 -0.64
N VAL A 66 -3.15 -4.08 -0.07
CA VAL A 66 -4.25 -4.79 0.60
C VAL A 66 -4.72 -4.02 1.83
N SER A 67 -3.79 -3.51 2.65
CA SER A 67 -4.08 -2.69 3.82
C SER A 67 -4.88 -1.44 3.45
N LEU A 68 -4.45 -0.70 2.41
CA LEU A 68 -5.15 0.49 1.91
C LEU A 68 -6.58 0.15 1.45
N LEU A 69 -6.75 -0.91 0.68
CA LEU A 69 -8.07 -1.36 0.24
C LEU A 69 -8.96 -1.75 1.40
N LYS A 70 -8.43 -2.41 2.44
CA LYS A 70 -9.18 -2.74 3.67
C LYS A 70 -9.59 -1.48 4.43
N THR A 71 -8.71 -0.48 4.52
CA THR A 71 -8.99 0.82 5.14
C THR A 71 -10.14 1.54 4.43
N LEU A 72 -10.05 1.68 3.09
CA LEU A 72 -11.12 2.30 2.29
C LEU A 72 -12.43 1.50 2.35
N ALA A 73 -12.34 0.18 2.34
CA ALA A 73 -13.51 -0.70 2.44
C ALA A 73 -14.27 -0.49 3.77
N ASN A 74 -13.56 -0.39 4.89
CA ASN A 74 -14.20 -0.10 6.17
C ASN A 74 -14.80 1.31 6.22
N LYS A 75 -14.05 2.31 5.74
CA LYS A 75 -14.54 3.70 5.68
C LYS A 75 -15.87 3.80 4.93
N HIS A 76 -15.97 3.14 3.77
CA HIS A 76 -17.14 3.17 2.90
C HIS A 76 -18.16 2.06 3.17
N LYS A 77 -17.99 1.25 4.24
CA LYS A 77 -18.82 0.09 4.56
C LYS A 77 -19.08 -0.81 3.35
N SER A 78 -18.00 -1.17 2.67
CA SER A 78 -17.98 -1.82 1.36
C SER A 78 -16.92 -2.94 1.33
N THR A 79 -16.73 -3.59 0.18
CA THR A 79 -15.77 -4.68 0.00
C THR A 79 -14.49 -4.21 -0.68
N THR A 80 -13.36 -4.83 -0.34
CA THR A 80 -12.05 -4.53 -0.97
C THR A 80 -12.09 -4.65 -2.49
N THR A 81 -12.87 -5.60 -3.03
CA THR A 81 -13.07 -5.79 -4.47
C THR A 81 -13.77 -4.59 -5.12
N LYS A 82 -14.81 -4.03 -4.48
CA LYS A 82 -15.51 -2.85 -4.99
C LYS A 82 -14.61 -1.61 -4.96
N LEU A 83 -13.87 -1.42 -3.87
CA LEU A 83 -12.89 -0.34 -3.75
C LEU A 83 -11.75 -0.50 -4.75
N ALA A 84 -11.29 -1.74 -5.00
CA ALA A 84 -10.26 -1.99 -5.99
C ALA A 84 -10.72 -1.59 -7.39
N LYS A 85 -11.96 -1.92 -7.78
CA LYS A 85 -12.52 -1.50 -9.07
C LYS A 85 -12.64 0.03 -9.19
N GLN A 86 -12.90 0.73 -8.09
CA GLN A 86 -13.09 2.17 -8.08
C GLN A 86 -11.76 2.95 -8.11
N TYR A 87 -10.76 2.50 -7.36
CA TYR A 87 -9.53 3.26 -7.11
C TYR A 87 -8.29 2.66 -7.79
N VAL A 88 -8.27 1.37 -8.14
CA VAL A 88 -7.10 0.77 -8.79
C VAL A 88 -7.15 1.05 -10.29
N LYS A 89 -6.09 1.66 -10.79
CA LYS A 89 -5.81 1.80 -12.23
C LYS A 89 -4.51 1.08 -12.57
N THR A 90 -4.43 0.56 -13.78
CA THR A 90 -3.17 0.08 -14.34
C THR A 90 -2.56 1.20 -15.14
N ILE A 91 -1.36 1.64 -14.77
CA ILE A 91 -0.56 2.57 -15.57
C ILE A 91 0.60 1.82 -16.21
N ILE A 92 0.96 2.20 -17.42
CA ILE A 92 2.16 1.68 -18.08
C ILE A 92 3.35 2.52 -17.59
N THR A 93 4.36 1.86 -17.05
CA THR A 93 5.62 2.52 -16.66
C THR A 93 6.76 1.99 -17.55
N ALA A 94 7.90 2.68 -17.57
CA ALA A 94 9.10 2.23 -18.29
C ALA A 94 9.56 0.82 -17.87
N ASN A 95 9.20 0.39 -16.66
CA ASN A 95 9.53 -0.92 -16.10
C ASN A 95 8.35 -1.92 -16.20
N GLY A 96 7.34 -1.63 -17.02
CA GLY A 96 6.15 -2.46 -17.23
C GLY A 96 4.86 -1.93 -16.58
N PRO A 97 3.73 -2.65 -16.74
CA PRO A 97 2.44 -2.25 -16.19
C PRO A 97 2.45 -2.31 -14.65
N LYS A 98 1.97 -1.26 -14.00
CA LYS A 98 1.88 -1.15 -12.55
C LYS A 98 0.47 -0.80 -12.11
N ARG A 99 -0.06 -1.54 -11.15
CA ARG A 99 -1.30 -1.20 -10.44
C ARG A 99 -1.01 -0.03 -9.50
N VAL A 100 -1.71 1.07 -9.69
CA VAL A 100 -1.66 2.26 -8.84
C VAL A 100 -3.05 2.57 -8.31
N LEU A 101 -3.11 3.06 -7.08
CA LEU A 101 -4.34 3.52 -6.46
C LEU A 101 -4.45 5.03 -6.69
N GLN A 102 -5.54 5.50 -7.29
CA GLN A 102 -5.77 6.91 -7.58
C GLN A 102 -7.15 7.30 -7.04
N ALA A 103 -7.19 8.27 -6.13
CA ALA A 103 -8.44 8.95 -5.77
C ALA A 103 -8.99 9.71 -6.98
N LYS A 104 -10.33 9.77 -7.09
CA LYS A 104 -10.99 10.67 -8.04
C LYS A 104 -10.74 12.13 -7.67
#